data_AF-A0A5D2UAB2-F1
#
_entry.id   AF-A0A5D2UAB2-F1
#
_cell.length_a   1.000
_cell.length_b   1.000
_cell.length_c   1.000
_cell.angle_alpha   90.00
_cell.angle_beta   90.00
_cell.angle_gamma   90.00
#
_symmetry.space_group_name_H-M   'P 1'
#
loop_
_entity.id
_entity.type
_entity.pdbx_description
1 polymer ?
#
loop_
_entity_poly.entity_id
_entity_poly.type
_entity_poly.pdbx_seq_one_letter_code
_entity_poly.pdbx_strand_id
1 'polypeptide(L)'
;MPALTKIFGDDSVLQFDGGTLGHPSGNAPGAIANRVALEACVQARNEGRDLACEGNEIIREDSKWSPELAAACEVWKAIKFEFDAVDKLDKPA
;
A
#
# COMPACT_ATOMS: atom_id res chain seq x y z
N MET A 1 -0.69 -0.19 0.32
CA MET A 1 -0.55 -1.36 -0.57
C MET A 1 -1.69 -2.38 -0.44
N PRO A 2 -2.07 -2.88 0.75
CA PRO A 2 -3.01 -4.01 0.87
C PRO A 2 -4.38 -3.77 0.20
N ALA A 3 -4.96 -2.59 0.41
CA ALA A 3 -6.24 -2.22 -0.21
C ALA A 3 -6.16 -2.17 -1.75
N LEU A 4 -5.07 -1.63 -2.31
CA LEU A 4 -4.89 -1.55 -3.76
C LEU A 4 -4.78 -2.94 -4.38
N THR A 5 -3.99 -3.84 -3.79
CA THR A 5 -3.86 -5.24 -4.23
C THR A 5 -5.20 -5.98 -4.13
N LYS A 6 -6.01 -5.70 -3.10
CA LYS A 6 -7.35 -6.30 -2.96
C LYS A 6 -8.36 -5.77 -3.99
N ILE A 7 -8.34 -4.46 -4.28
CA ILE A 7 -9.31 -3.82 -5.17
C ILE A 7 -9.03 -4.14 -6.64
N PHE A 8 -7.77 -4.02 -7.07
CA PHE A 8 -7.41 -4.07 -8.49
C PHE A 8 -6.86 -5.42 -8.95
N GLY A 9 -6.36 -6.27 -8.04
CA GLY A 9 -5.77 -7.55 -8.41
C GLY A 9 -4.43 -7.43 -9.14
N ASP A 10 -4.02 -8.51 -9.81
CA ASP A 10 -2.67 -8.67 -10.36
C ASP A 10 -2.42 -7.89 -11.66
N ASP A 11 -3.43 -7.81 -12.54
CA ASP A 11 -3.33 -7.13 -13.83
C ASP A 11 -3.55 -5.62 -13.70
N SER A 12 -2.74 -4.99 -12.85
CA SER A 12 -2.82 -3.56 -12.55
C SER A 12 -1.44 -2.91 -12.46
N VAL A 13 -1.40 -1.60 -12.70
CA VAL A 13 -0.20 -0.78 -12.48
C VAL A 13 -0.48 0.15 -11.30
N LEU A 14 0.27 -0.02 -10.21
CA LEU A 14 0.19 0.83 -9.03
C LEU A 14 1.30 1.88 -9.10
N GLN A 15 0.94 3.13 -9.41
CA GLN A 15 1.89 4.22 -9.58
C GLN A 15 2.08 5.00 -8.28
N PHE A 16 3.34 5.22 -7.89
CA PHE A 16 3.72 5.94 -6.67
C PHE A 16 4.76 7.03 -6.97
N ASP A 17 4.34 8.19 -7.48
CA ASP A 17 5.26 9.32 -7.72
C ASP A 17 5.71 9.96 -6.41
N GLY A 18 4.83 10.75 -5.78
CA GLY A 18 5.14 11.38 -4.49
C GLY A 18 5.51 10.37 -3.41
N GLY A 19 4.93 9.16 -3.47
CA GLY A 19 5.27 8.03 -2.59
C GLY A 19 6.63 7.37 -2.85
N THR A 20 7.32 7.71 -3.94
CA THR A 20 8.70 7.27 -4.21
C THR A 20 9.68 8.42 -4.05
N LEU A 21 9.43 9.54 -4.75
CA LEU A 21 10.33 10.71 -4.77
C LEU A 21 10.37 11.44 -3.43
N GLY A 22 9.30 11.36 -2.62
CA GLY A 22 9.22 11.97 -1.30
C GLY A 22 9.84 11.13 -0.18
N HIS A 23 10.44 9.97 -0.49
CA HIS A 23 11.06 9.12 0.54
C HIS A 23 12.29 9.81 1.14
N PRO A 24 12.45 9.83 2.49
CA PRO A 24 13.50 10.61 3.16
C PRO A 24 14.93 10.21 2.76
N SER A 25 15.13 8.94 2.38
CA SER A 25 16.42 8.41 1.93
C SER A 25 16.60 8.45 0.39
N GLY A 26 15.74 9.15 -0.34
CA GLY A 26 15.80 9.32 -1.79
C GLY A 26 15.05 8.25 -2.59
N ASN A 27 15.10 8.40 -3.92
CA ASN A 27 14.22 7.69 -4.86
C ASN A 27 14.39 6.16 -4.85
N ALA A 28 15.63 5.67 -4.82
CA ALA A 28 15.89 4.23 -4.86
C ALA A 28 15.32 3.53 -3.61
N PRO A 29 15.57 4.02 -2.38
CA PRO A 29 14.86 3.55 -1.19
C PRO A 29 13.34 3.65 -1.27
N GLY A 30 12.79 4.74 -1.82
CA GLY A 30 11.34 4.85 -2.04
C GLY A 30 10.78 3.76 -2.96
N ALA A 31 11.51 3.43 -4.02
CA ALA A 31 11.14 2.35 -4.94
C ALA A 31 11.22 0.97 -4.26
N ILE A 32 12.25 0.75 -3.43
CA ILE A 32 12.40 -0.48 -2.62
C ILE A 32 11.22 -0.63 -1.66
N ALA A 33 10.85 0.42 -0.91
CA ALA A 33 9.73 0.40 0.02
C ALA A 33 8.41 -0.01 -0.67
N ASN A 34 8.11 0.58 -1.83
CA ASN A 34 6.93 0.23 -2.61
C ASN A 34 6.98 -1.22 -3.12
N ARG A 35 8.15 -1.69 -3.56
CA ARG A 35 8.32 -3.07 -4.04
C ARG A 35 8.13 -4.09 -2.93
N VAL A 36 8.78 -3.90 -1.78
CA VAL A 36 8.67 -4.77 -0.60
C VAL A 36 7.21 -4.84 -0.15
N ALA A 37 6.54 -3.70 0.01
CA ALA A 37 5.14 -3.68 0.42
C ALA A 37 4.21 -4.44 -0.55
N LEU A 38 4.48 -4.39 -1.86
CA LEU A 38 3.69 -5.10 -2.86
C LEU A 38 3.91 -6.60 -2.81
N GLU A 39 5.16 -7.06 -2.76
CA GLU A 39 5.50 -8.48 -2.66
C GLU A 39 4.94 -9.09 -1.36
N ALA A 40 5.02 -8.37 -0.24
CA ALA A 40 4.42 -8.75 1.03
C ALA A 40 2.90 -9.00 0.91
N CYS A 41 2.18 -8.07 0.27
CA CYS A 41 0.74 -8.17 0.07
C CYS A 41 0.38 -9.34 -0.86
N VAL A 42 1.14 -9.55 -1.94
CA VAL A 42 0.90 -10.65 -2.89
C VAL A 42 1.16 -11.99 -2.22
N GLN A 43 2.26 -12.13 -1.48
CA GLN A 43 2.58 -13.35 -0.74
C GLN A 43 1.48 -13.66 0.29
N ALA A 44 1.15 -12.71 1.16
CA ALA A 44 0.12 -12.90 2.18
C ALA A 44 -1.25 -13.29 1.58
N ARG A 45 -1.65 -12.64 0.48
CA ARG A 45 -2.87 -13.00 -0.25
C ARG A 45 -2.82 -14.43 -0.79
N ASN A 46 -1.70 -14.82 -1.40
CA ASN A 46 -1.52 -16.15 -1.97
C ASN A 46 -1.47 -17.25 -0.89
N GLU A 47 -1.06 -16.90 0.33
CA GLU A 47 -1.12 -17.75 1.54
C GLU A 47 -2.52 -17.77 2.18
N GLY A 48 -3.50 -17.05 1.61
CA GLY A 48 -4.90 -17.06 2.04
C GLY A 48 -5.25 -16.04 3.14
N ARG A 49 -4.37 -15.09 3.47
CA ARG A 49 -4.66 -14.02 4.43
C ARG A 49 -5.64 -12.99 3.86
N ASP A 50 -6.50 -12.40 4.70
CA ASP A 50 -7.43 -11.35 4.26
C ASP A 50 -6.77 -9.97 4.34
N LEU A 51 -6.37 -9.44 3.18
CA LEU A 51 -5.73 -8.13 3.06
C LEU A 51 -6.57 -6.95 3.60
N ALA A 52 -7.91 -7.06 3.68
CA ALA A 52 -8.72 -5.97 4.25
C ALA A 52 -8.63 -5.92 5.77
N CYS A 53 -8.52 -7.08 6.42
CA CYS A 53 -8.47 -7.18 7.88
C CYS A 53 -7.02 -7.14 8.39
N GLU A 54 -6.12 -7.84 7.71
CA GLU A 54 -4.76 -8.11 8.16
C GLU A 54 -3.71 -7.21 7.48
N GLY A 55 -4.11 -6.39 6.50
CA GLY A 55 -3.17 -5.61 5.67
C GLY A 55 -2.19 -4.73 6.45
N ASN A 56 -2.65 -4.09 7.53
CA ASN A 56 -1.78 -3.27 8.37
C ASN A 56 -0.75 -4.09 9.15
N GLU A 57 -1.08 -5.32 9.53
CA GLU A 57 -0.16 -6.21 10.22
C GLU A 57 0.92 -6.72 9.27
N ILE A 58 0.53 -7.16 8.06
CA ILE A 58 1.45 -7.60 7.00
C ILE A 58 2.54 -6.53 6.73
N ILE A 59 2.12 -5.27 6.52
CA ILE A 59 3.08 -4.18 6.26
C ILE A 59 3.99 -3.91 7.47
N ARG A 60 3.47 -4.01 8.70
CA ARG A 60 4.27 -3.82 9.92
C ARG A 60 5.25 -4.96 10.15
N GLU A 61 4.88 -6.19 9.85
CA GLU A 61 5.76 -7.35 9.93
C GLU A 61 6.96 -7.16 9.01
N ASP A 62 6.72 -6.73 7.77
CA ASP A 62 7.80 -6.54 6.80
C ASP A 62 8.65 -5.29 7.03
N SER A 63 8.06 -4.26 7.63
CA SER A 63 8.80 -3.09 8.10
C SER A 63 9.85 -3.43 9.16
N LYS A 64 9.76 -4.59 9.85
CA LYS A 64 10.78 -4.98 10.84
C LYS A 64 12.12 -5.32 10.20
N TRP A 65 12.13 -5.74 8.93
CA TRP A 65 13.32 -6.18 8.22
C TRP A 65 13.68 -5.32 7.01
N SER A 66 12.75 -4.53 6.47
CA SER A 66 13.04 -3.50 5.46
C SER A 66 13.08 -2.11 6.09
N PRO A 67 14.28 -1.50 6.25
CA PRO A 67 14.40 -0.14 6.79
C PRO A 67 13.79 0.91 5.86
N GLU A 68 13.79 0.67 4.53
CA GLU A 68 13.13 1.54 3.56
C GLU A 68 11.61 1.56 3.77
N LEU A 69 11.00 0.37 3.89
CA LEU A 69 9.56 0.29 4.17
C LEU A 69 9.20 0.90 5.53
N ALA A 70 10.03 0.68 6.56
CA ALA A 70 9.83 1.28 7.87
C ALA A 70 9.82 2.81 7.81
N ALA A 71 10.80 3.41 7.12
CA ALA A 71 10.90 4.86 6.95
C ALA A 71 9.69 5.41 6.19
N ALA A 72 9.29 4.77 5.09
CA ALA A 72 8.08 5.12 4.34
C ALA A 72 6.82 5.09 5.24
N CYS A 73 6.66 4.02 6.03
CA CYS A 73 5.51 3.88 6.93
C CYS A 73 5.48 4.99 7.99
N GLU A 74 6.63 5.35 8.57
CA GLU A 74 6.69 6.41 9.58
C GLU A 74 6.30 7.78 9.02
N VAL A 75 6.71 8.08 7.79
CA VAL A 75 6.40 9.36 7.12
C VAL A 75 4.91 9.47 6.78
N TRP A 76 4.29 8.42 6.25
CA TRP A 76 2.95 8.51 5.65
C TRP A 76 1.82 7.85 6.45
N LYS A 77 2.08 7.22 7.61
CA LYS A 77 1.07 6.48 8.41
C LYS A 77 -0.21 7.26 8.76
N ALA A 78 -0.13 8.59 8.88
CA ALA A 78 -1.26 9.43 9.26
C ALA A 78 -2.02 10.00 8.04
N ILE A 79 -1.49 9.83 6.82
CA ILE A 79 -2.05 10.42 5.61
C ILE A 79 -3.20 9.55 5.11
N LYS A 80 -4.39 10.16 5.03
CA LYS A 80 -5.60 9.56 4.47
C LYS A 80 -6.38 10.62 3.68
N PHE A 81 -7.13 10.15 2.69
CA PHE A 81 -8.02 10.99 1.90
C PHE A 81 -9.44 10.46 2.06
N GLU A 82 -10.24 11.15 2.87
CA GLU A 82 -11.61 10.76 3.21
C GLU A 82 -12.54 11.92 2.84
N PHE A 83 -13.16 11.80 1.66
CA PHE A 83 -14.07 12.80 1.10
C PHE A 83 -15.27 12.12 0.45
N ASP A 84 -16.38 12.84 0.33
CA ASP A 84 -17.53 12.37 -0.45
C ASP A 84 -17.20 12.31 -1.94
N ALA A 85 -17.44 11.15 -2.57
CA ALA A 85 -17.34 11.00 -4.02
C ALA A 85 -18.40 11.85 -4.73
N VAL A 86 -18.03 12.58 -5.78
CA VAL A 86 -18.99 13.37 -6.57
C VAL A 86 -19.77 12.46 -7.52
N ASP A 87 -19.07 11.55 -8.20
CA ASP A 87 -19.66 10.56 -9.09
C ASP A 87 -20.05 9.31 -8.29
N LYS A 88 -21.34 8.99 -8.25
CA LYS A 88 -21.91 7.87 -7.48
C LYS A 88 -22.90 7.11 -8.36
N LEU A 89 -23.02 5.80 -8.14
CA LEU A 89 -24.13 5.03 -8.72
C LEU A 89 -25.46 5.63 -8.30
N ASP A 90 -26.43 5.63 -9.21
CA ASP A 90 -27.80 5.94 -8.88
C ASP A 90 -28.33 4.95 -7.84
N LYS A 91 -29.12 5.45 -6.89
CA LYS A 91 -29.77 4.57 -5.92
C LYS A 91 -30.78 3.69 -6.66
N PRO A 92 -30.81 2.37 -6.41
CA PRO A 92 -31.88 1.53 -6.95
C PRO A 92 -33.24 2.09 -6.49
N ALA A 93 -34.23 2.01 -7.39
CA ALA A 93 -35.59 2.49 -7.17
C ALA A 93 -36.30 1.78 -6.01
#